data_AF-E0E422-F1
#
_entry.id   AF-E0E422-F1
#
_cell.length_a   1.000
_cell.length_b   1.000
_cell.length_c   1.000
_cell.angle_alpha   90.00
_cell.angle_beta   90.00
_cell.angle_gamma   90.00
#
_symmetry.space_group_name_H-M   'P 1'
#
loop_
_entity.id
_entity.type
_entity.pdbx_description
1 polymer ?
#
loop_
_entity_poly.entity_id
_entity_poly.type
_entity_poly.pdbx_seq_one_letter_code
_entity_poly.pdbx_strand_id
1 'polypeptide(L)'
;MRSKIEANEYKDYILGFIFYKYLSDQEIKFLKENDFDDADIKDLREDDIDILEYVQRNIGYFISYENLFSTWISKGRDFDVSDVRDALSAFNRLIYPTHKKFLIRYLTLYKQDLVS
;
A
#
# COMPACT_ATOMS: atom_id res chain seq x y z
N MET A 1 14.04 -26.14 9.97
CA MET A 1 12.84 -25.70 10.73
C MET A 1 11.93 -24.97 9.76
N ARG A 2 10.90 -25.66 9.26
CA ARG A 2 9.89 -25.11 8.34
C ARG A 2 8.71 -24.70 9.21
N SER A 3 8.73 -23.45 9.67
CA SER A 3 7.81 -22.97 10.71
C SER A 3 6.37 -23.08 10.23
N LYS A 4 5.59 -23.88 10.96
CA LYS A 4 4.13 -23.86 10.92
C LYS A 4 3.70 -22.44 11.30
N ILE A 5 3.28 -21.65 10.32
CA ILE A 5 2.55 -20.41 10.57
C ILE A 5 1.28 -20.83 11.32
N GLU A 6 1.08 -20.30 12.53
CA GLU A 6 -0.16 -20.55 13.26
C GLU A 6 -1.32 -19.90 12.51
N ALA A 7 -2.52 -20.50 12.53
CA ALA A 7 -3.66 -20.03 11.75
C ALA A 7 -4.00 -18.54 11.97
N ASN A 8 -3.67 -18.01 13.15
CA ASN A 8 -3.82 -16.59 13.49
C ASN A 8 -2.80 -15.68 12.76
N GLU A 9 -1.57 -16.13 12.58
CA GLU A 9 -0.55 -15.36 11.83
C GLU A 9 -0.90 -15.31 10.34
N TYR A 10 -1.41 -16.41 9.78
CA TYR A 10 -1.88 -16.45 8.39
C TYR A 10 -3.04 -15.48 8.13
N LYS A 11 -3.98 -15.38 9.08
CA LYS A 11 -5.09 -14.41 9.03
C LYS A 11 -4.58 -12.97 9.02
N ASP A 12 -3.61 -12.65 9.88
CA ASP A 12 -3.01 -11.32 9.94
C ASP A 12 -2.24 -10.97 8.66
N TYR A 13 -1.55 -11.93 8.05
CA TYR A 13 -0.87 -11.71 6.76
C TYR A 13 -1.85 -11.47 5.61
N ILE A 14 -2.90 -12.29 5.46
CA ILE A 14 -3.93 -12.07 4.44
C ILE A 14 -4.56 -10.69 4.62
N LEU A 15 -4.87 -10.32 5.86
CA LEU A 15 -5.47 -9.04 6.16
C LEU A 15 -4.58 -7.88 5.72
N GLY A 16 -3.28 -7.95 6.01
CA GLY A 16 -2.30 -6.97 5.55
C GLY A 16 -2.30 -6.83 4.02
N PHE A 17 -2.36 -7.95 3.29
CA PHE A 17 -2.41 -7.92 1.81
C PHE A 17 -3.71 -7.32 1.28
N ILE A 18 -4.87 -7.66 1.86
CA ILE A 18 -6.17 -7.08 1.45
C ILE A 18 -6.16 -5.57 1.71
N PHE A 19 -5.65 -5.15 2.87
CA PHE A 19 -5.56 -3.73 3.21
C PHE A 19 -4.61 -2.98 2.28
N TYR A 20 -3.44 -3.55 1.96
CA TYR A 20 -2.49 -2.94 1.03
C TYR A 20 -3.07 -2.83 -0.39
N LYS A 21 -3.77 -3.88 -0.86
CA LYS A 21 -4.52 -3.83 -2.12
C LYS A 21 -5.53 -2.70 -2.12
N TYR A 22 -6.31 -2.56 -1.04
CA TYR A 22 -7.29 -1.48 -0.92
C TYR A 22 -6.65 -0.10 -1.07
N LEU A 23 -5.52 0.15 -0.37
CA LEU A 23 -4.80 1.42 -0.48
C LEU A 23 -4.27 1.66 -1.91
N SER A 24 -3.67 0.64 -2.52
CA SER A 24 -3.19 0.74 -3.90
C SER A 24 -4.32 1.05 -4.89
N ASP A 25 -5.48 0.41 -4.72
CA ASP A 25 -6.66 0.68 -5.55
C ASP A 25 -7.23 2.09 -5.31
N GLN A 26 -7.21 2.58 -4.07
CA GLN A 26 -7.65 3.94 -3.73
C GLN A 26 -6.75 5.00 -4.38
N GLU A 27 -5.43 4.81 -4.38
CA GLU A 27 -4.50 5.74 -5.02
C GLU A 27 -4.70 5.79 -6.54
N ILE A 28 -4.77 4.62 -7.20
CA ILE A 28 -5.06 4.55 -8.64
C ILE A 28 -6.40 5.23 -8.96
N LYS A 29 -7.43 4.96 -8.16
CA LYS A 29 -8.74 5.59 -8.34
C LYS A 29 -8.65 7.11 -8.20
N PHE A 30 -8.00 7.60 -7.16
CA PHE A 30 -7.79 9.04 -6.94
C PHE A 30 -7.07 9.69 -8.12
N LEU A 31 -6.00 9.09 -8.62
CA LEU A 31 -5.24 9.60 -9.76
C LEU A 31 -6.11 9.65 -11.02
N LYS A 32 -6.86 8.59 -11.33
CA LYS A 32 -7.78 8.55 -12.48
C LYS A 32 -8.91 9.58 -12.38
N GLU A 33 -9.39 9.86 -11.17
CA GLU A 33 -10.39 10.91 -10.92
C GLU A 33 -9.83 12.33 -11.07
N ASN A 34 -8.50 12.49 -11.07
CA ASN A 34 -7.79 13.76 -11.25
C ASN A 34 -7.00 13.80 -12.58
N ASP A 35 -7.54 13.17 -13.62
CA ASP A 35 -7.07 13.23 -15.00
C ASP A 35 -5.68 12.61 -15.28
N PHE A 36 -5.17 11.74 -14.41
CA PHE A 36 -3.97 10.94 -14.71
C PHE A 36 -4.34 9.75 -15.61
N ASP A 37 -3.59 9.57 -16.70
CA ASP A 37 -3.75 8.45 -17.61
C ASP A 37 -2.91 7.23 -17.17
N ASP A 38 -3.04 6.11 -17.91
CA ASP A 38 -2.30 4.89 -17.59
C ASP A 38 -0.78 5.02 -17.82
N ALA A 39 -0.32 5.98 -18.62
CA ALA A 39 1.11 6.27 -18.79
C ALA A 39 1.63 7.10 -17.61
N ASP A 40 0.88 8.09 -17.13
CA ASP A 40 1.21 8.86 -15.93
C ASP A 40 1.30 7.95 -14.71
N ILE A 41 0.35 7.02 -14.55
CA ILE A 41 0.36 6.04 -13.45
C ILE A 41 1.60 5.12 -13.52
N LYS A 42 2.04 4.76 -14.72
CA LYS A 42 3.27 3.97 -14.92
C LYS A 42 4.53 4.74 -14.59
N ASP A 43 4.46 6.07 -14.55
CA ASP A 43 5.58 6.95 -14.24
C ASP A 43 5.57 7.46 -12.79
N LEU A 44 4.68 6.95 -11.93
CA LEU A 44 4.67 7.29 -10.50
C LEU A 44 5.97 6.85 -9.83
N ARG A 45 6.76 7.82 -9.39
CA ARG A 45 8.06 7.61 -8.74
C ARG A 45 8.19 8.46 -7.48
N GLU A 46 9.03 8.02 -6.55
CA GLU A 46 9.30 8.75 -5.30
C GLU A 46 10.09 10.06 -5.53
N ASP A 47 10.78 10.20 -6.66
CA ASP A 47 11.58 11.37 -7.00
C ASP A 47 10.78 12.50 -7.68
N ASP A 48 9.55 12.21 -8.13
CA ASP A 48 8.59 13.24 -8.53
C ASP A 48 7.91 13.83 -7.27
N ILE A 49 8.60 14.81 -6.67
CA ILE A 49 8.18 15.43 -5.41
C ILE A 49 6.82 16.13 -5.55
N ASP A 50 6.50 16.69 -6.71
CA ASP A 50 5.26 17.43 -6.93
C ASP A 50 4.06 16.48 -6.91
N ILE A 51 4.13 15.36 -7.64
CA ILE A 51 3.08 14.33 -7.62
C ILE A 51 3.00 13.68 -6.25
N LEU A 52 4.16 13.31 -5.66
CA LEU A 52 4.22 12.69 -4.35
C LEU A 52 3.52 13.55 -3.29
N GLU A 53 3.85 14.83 -3.19
CA GLU A 53 3.21 15.73 -2.22
C GLU A 53 1.73 15.92 -2.53
N TYR A 54 1.36 16.04 -3.80
CA TYR A 54 -0.03 16.18 -4.21
C TYR A 54 -0.87 14.99 -3.74
N VAL A 55 -0.43 13.76 -4.01
CA VAL A 55 -1.14 12.55 -3.59
C VAL A 55 -1.18 12.45 -2.07
N GLN A 56 -0.04 12.63 -1.39
CA GLN A 56 0.03 12.56 0.07
C GLN A 56 -0.90 13.55 0.78
N ARG A 57 -1.01 14.79 0.28
CA ARG A 57 -1.88 15.81 0.89
C ARG A 57 -3.36 15.49 0.72
N ASN A 58 -3.74 14.80 -0.35
CA ASN A 58 -5.13 14.50 -0.65
C ASN A 58 -5.61 13.18 -0.04
N ILE A 59 -4.80 12.11 -0.10
CA ILE A 59 -5.19 10.77 0.38
C ILE A 59 -4.37 10.25 1.56
N GLY A 60 -3.30 10.95 1.96
CA GLY A 60 -2.57 10.69 3.19
C GLY A 60 -1.37 9.75 3.08
N TYR A 61 -1.06 9.25 1.88
CA TYR A 61 0.07 8.37 1.60
C TYR A 61 0.42 8.45 0.10
N PHE A 62 1.49 7.78 -0.31
CA PHE A 62 1.88 7.59 -1.71
C PHE A 62 2.48 6.20 -1.90
N ILE A 63 2.20 5.58 -3.05
CA ILE A 63 2.70 4.27 -3.47
C ILE A 63 3.25 4.40 -4.89
N SER A 64 4.58 4.30 -5.04
CA SER A 64 5.22 4.31 -6.36
C SER A 64 4.73 3.16 -7.25
N TYR A 65 4.84 3.33 -8.57
CA TYR A 65 4.33 2.36 -9.54
C TYR A 65 4.84 0.94 -9.29
N GLU A 66 6.13 0.78 -8.99
CA GLU A 66 6.77 -0.51 -8.71
C GLU A 66 6.18 -1.24 -7.49
N ASN A 67 5.60 -0.48 -6.55
CA ASN A 67 5.04 -0.94 -5.30
C ASN A 67 3.51 -1.09 -5.36
N LEU A 68 2.84 -0.66 -6.43
CA LEU A 68 1.40 -0.88 -6.59
C LEU A 68 1.08 -2.37 -6.62
N PHE A 69 -0.07 -2.73 -6.06
CA PHE A 69 -0.54 -4.11 -6.02
C PHE A 69 -0.72 -4.67 -7.44
N SER A 70 -1.21 -3.86 -8.39
CA SER A 70 -1.33 -4.23 -9.81
C SER A 70 0.02 -4.59 -10.44
N THR A 71 1.09 -3.92 -10.03
CA THR A 71 2.46 -4.20 -10.48
C THR A 71 2.97 -5.51 -9.93
N TRP A 72 2.67 -5.83 -8.67
CA TRP A 72 2.99 -7.16 -8.10
C TRP A 72 2.27 -8.28 -8.83
N ILE A 73 0.97 -8.11 -9.13
CA ILE A 73 0.21 -9.09 -9.92
C ILE A 73 0.85 -9.28 -11.30
N SER A 74 1.32 -8.19 -11.91
CA SER A 74 1.97 -8.22 -13.23
C SER A 74 3.33 -8.91 -13.21
N LYS A 75 4.09 -8.82 -12.11
CA LYS A 75 5.36 -9.56 -11.90
C LYS A 75 5.15 -11.07 -11.84
N GLY A 76 3.98 -11.54 -11.38
CA GLY A 76 3.61 -12.94 -11.41
C GLY A 76 4.60 -13.85 -10.66
N ARG A 77 5.42 -14.60 -11.40
CA ARG A 77 6.43 -15.51 -10.81
C ARG A 77 7.68 -14.81 -10.30
N ASP A 78 7.94 -13.60 -10.77
CA ASP A 78 9.10 -12.80 -10.35
C ASP A 78 8.80 -11.98 -9.09
N PHE A 79 7.56 -12.03 -8.59
CA PHE A 79 7.17 -11.41 -7.33
C PHE A 79 7.68 -12.24 -6.14
N ASP A 80 8.33 -11.58 -5.19
CA ASP A 80 8.82 -12.22 -3.98
C ASP A 80 8.65 -11.37 -2.70
N VAL A 81 9.13 -11.91 -1.58
CA VAL A 81 8.96 -11.30 -0.25
C VAL A 81 9.75 -9.98 -0.12
N SER A 82 10.82 -9.78 -0.88
CA SER A 82 11.57 -8.53 -0.93
C SER A 82 10.72 -7.39 -1.48
N ASP A 83 9.93 -7.61 -2.52
CA ASP A 83 8.99 -6.59 -3.05
C ASP A 83 8.05 -6.07 -1.96
N VAL A 84 7.49 -6.98 -1.16
CA VAL A 84 6.60 -6.61 -0.04
C VAL A 84 7.34 -5.82 1.03
N ARG A 85 8.57 -6.21 1.36
CA ARG A 85 9.38 -5.50 2.37
C ARG A 85 9.75 -4.10 1.91
N ASP A 86 10.16 -3.96 0.66
CA ASP A 86 10.55 -2.70 0.07
C ASP A 86 9.36 -1.75 0.00
N ALA A 87 8.20 -2.26 -0.45
CA ALA A 87 6.97 -1.48 -0.49
C ALA A 87 6.46 -1.07 0.89
N LEU A 88 6.49 -1.95 1.89
CA LEU A 88 6.08 -1.58 3.26
C LEU A 88 7.06 -0.59 3.89
N SER A 89 8.35 -0.71 3.58
CA SER A 89 9.37 0.25 3.98
C SER A 89 9.10 1.62 3.36
N ALA A 90 8.89 1.69 2.05
CA ALA A 90 8.52 2.89 1.31
C ALA A 90 7.25 3.52 1.86
N PHE A 91 6.17 2.74 1.96
CA PHE A 91 4.89 3.19 2.49
C PHE A 91 5.04 3.81 3.89
N ASN A 92 5.77 3.19 4.81
CA ASN A 92 5.99 3.74 6.16
C ASN A 92 6.72 5.10 6.16
N ARG A 93 7.61 5.35 5.19
CA ARG A 93 8.28 6.65 5.01
C ARG A 93 7.35 7.68 4.37
N LEU A 94 6.46 7.23 3.48
CA LEU A 94 5.63 8.05 2.60
C LEU A 94 4.19 8.23 3.08
N ILE A 95 3.87 7.80 4.31
CA ILE A 95 2.62 8.21 4.97
C ILE A 95 2.75 9.68 5.38
N TYR A 96 1.76 10.48 5.00
CA TYR A 96 1.68 11.88 5.40
C TYR A 96 1.60 12.00 6.93
N PRO A 97 2.40 12.85 7.59
CA PRO A 97 2.54 12.87 9.05
C PRO A 97 1.21 12.95 9.82
N THR A 98 0.26 13.75 9.32
CA THR A 98 -1.06 13.93 9.94
C THR A 98 -1.94 12.67 9.82
N HIS A 99 -1.79 11.90 8.74
CA HIS A 99 -2.56 10.68 8.48
C HIS A 99 -2.01 9.46 9.21
N LYS A 100 -0.74 9.49 9.65
CA LYS A 100 -0.12 8.39 10.40
C LYS A 100 -0.89 8.00 11.65
N LYS A 101 -1.37 9.00 12.42
CA LYS A 101 -2.15 8.75 13.65
C LYS A 101 -3.52 8.11 13.36
N PHE A 102 -4.19 8.55 12.30
CA PHE A 102 -5.48 8.00 11.87
C PHE A 102 -5.34 6.59 11.32
N LEU A 103 -4.33 6.33 10.49
CA LEU A 103 -4.05 5.01 9.94
C LEU A 103 -3.77 3.98 11.05
N ILE A 104 -2.92 4.36 12.03
CA ILE A 104 -2.64 3.52 13.20
C ILE A 104 -3.92 3.23 13.98
N ARG A 105 -4.78 4.24 14.20
CA ARG A 105 -6.05 4.07 14.90
C ARG A 105 -7.02 3.17 14.13
N TYR A 106 -7.13 3.34 12.82
CA TYR A 106 -7.98 2.52 11.95
C TYR A 106 -7.55 1.05 11.99
N LEU A 107 -6.25 0.78 11.83
CA LEU A 107 -5.70 -0.58 11.92
C LEU A 107 -5.91 -1.21 13.31
N THR A 108 -5.88 -0.40 14.37
CA THR A 108 -6.15 -0.88 15.73
C THR A 108 -7.62 -1.27 15.92
N LEU A 109 -8.56 -0.47 15.39
CA LEU A 109 -10.00 -0.74 15.45
C LEU A 109 -10.39 -1.94 14.57
N TYR A 110 -9.88 -2.00 13.34
CA TYR A 110 -10.17 -3.10 12.40
C TYR A 110 -9.70 -4.46 12.94
N LYS A 111 -8.58 -4.48 13.70
CA LYS A 111 -8.14 -5.69 14.41
C LYS A 111 -9.07 -6.10 15.55
N GLN A 112 -9.74 -5.16 16.23
CA GLN A 112 -10.72 -5.50 17.28
C GLN A 112 -11.97 -6.13 16.68
N ASP A 113 -12.50 -5.57 15.60
CA ASP A 113 -13.74 -6.04 14.95
C ASP A 113 -13.61 -7.44 14.31
N LEU A 114 -12.39 -7.88 14.00
CA LEU A 114 -12.11 -9.21 13.45
C LEU A 114 -11.89 -10.31 14.49
N VAL A 115 -11.76 -9.94 15.77
CA VAL A 115 -11.48 -10.86 16.89
C VAL A 115 -12.71 -11.03 17.80
N SER A 116 -13.74 -10.20 17.61
CA SER A 116 -15.10 -10.37 18.17
C SER A 116 -15.97 -11.29 17.32
#